data_AF-A0A1Q3QR26-F1
#
_entry.id   AF-A0A1Q3QR26-F1
#
_cell.length_a   1.000
_cell.length_b   1.000
_cell.length_c   1.000
_cell.angle_alpha   90.00
_cell.angle_beta   90.00
_cell.angle_gamma   90.00
#
_symmetry.space_group_name_H-M   'P 1'
#
loop_
_entity.id
_entity.type
_entity.pdbx_description
1 polymer ?
#
loop_
_entity_poly.entity_id
_entity_poly.type
_entity_poly.pdbx_seq_one_letter_code
_entity_poly.pdbx_strand_id
1 'polypeptide(L)'
;MKGYKLSDQVRSVAKDRYVKPALRSGHTDFSIKVRSVLDDLVPLGFPVNNTPQVCNALRSDKFLRENGLVITSVDGPPSKLSTTVVVHYRVVGAEAGDPRGGKTGHSGEDAAARAKRLTESLRGLLKQELKEYGGAEEFVRWVRSDEDAA
;
A
#
# COMPACT_ATOMS: atom_id res chain seq x y z
N MET A 1 2.90 24.68 14.53
CA MET A 1 2.44 24.19 13.21
C MET A 1 3.35 23.05 12.79
N LYS A 2 2.84 21.82 12.71
CA LYS A 2 3.65 20.62 12.44
C LYS A 2 4.19 20.72 11.01
N GLY A 3 5.48 20.89 10.84
CA GLY A 3 6.14 20.91 9.54
C GLY A 3 6.00 19.54 8.88
N TYR A 4 4.95 19.34 8.10
CA TYR A 4 4.80 18.13 7.31
C TYR A 4 5.88 18.16 6.24
N LYS A 5 6.75 17.13 6.22
CA LYS A 5 7.65 16.92 5.09
C LYS A 5 6.76 16.81 3.85
N LEU A 6 7.14 17.49 2.76
CA LEU A 6 6.36 17.56 1.51
C LEU A 6 5.86 16.17 1.05
N SER A 7 6.64 15.11 1.28
CA SER A 7 6.23 13.73 0.99
C SER A 7 5.05 13.23 1.81
N ASP A 8 4.98 13.57 3.10
CA ASP A 8 3.88 13.15 3.97
C ASP A 8 2.58 13.88 3.60
N GLN A 9 2.68 15.13 3.15
CA GLN A 9 1.55 15.86 2.58
C GLN A 9 1.00 15.18 1.32
N VAL A 10 1.89 14.77 0.39
CA VAL A 10 1.48 13.99 -0.80
C VAL A 10 0.75 12.70 -0.40
N ARG A 11 1.34 11.93 0.51
CA ARG A 11 0.76 10.64 0.96
C ARG A 11 -0.62 10.82 1.58
N SER A 12 -0.78 11.85 2.42
CA SER A 12 -2.05 12.14 3.08
C SER A 12 -3.14 12.46 2.06
N VAL A 13 -2.87 13.37 1.11
CA VAL A 13 -3.82 13.76 0.07
C VAL A 13 -4.14 12.58 -0.84
N ALA A 14 -3.12 11.84 -1.28
CA ALA A 14 -3.31 10.65 -2.12
C ALA A 14 -4.19 9.59 -1.42
N LYS A 15 -3.95 9.37 -0.12
CA LYS A 15 -4.74 8.42 0.68
C LYS A 15 -6.20 8.85 0.78
N ASP A 16 -6.46 10.11 1.13
CA ASP A 16 -7.81 10.58 1.41
C ASP A 16 -8.66 10.76 0.15
N ARG A 17 -8.07 11.23 -0.94
CA ARG A 17 -8.78 11.55 -2.19
C ARG A 17 -8.90 10.38 -3.15
N TYR A 18 -7.96 9.43 -3.12
CA TYR A 18 -7.89 8.36 -4.14
C TYR A 18 -8.01 6.97 -3.52
N VAL A 19 -7.19 6.66 -2.51
CA VAL A 19 -7.13 5.31 -1.94
C VAL A 19 -8.38 4.97 -1.13
N LYS A 20 -8.77 5.81 -0.16
CA LYS A 20 -9.96 5.57 0.67
C LYS A 20 -11.24 5.44 -0.16
N PRO A 21 -11.51 6.30 -1.16
CA PRO A 21 -12.65 6.11 -2.04
C PRO A 21 -12.60 4.80 -2.82
N ALA A 22 -11.46 4.45 -3.42
CA ALA A 22 -11.31 3.20 -4.16
C ALA A 22 -11.57 1.96 -3.29
N LEU A 23 -11.04 1.96 -2.06
CA LEU A 23 -11.27 0.89 -1.08
C LEU A 23 -12.73 0.80 -0.64
N ARG A 24 -13.39 1.94 -0.38
CA ARG A 24 -14.83 1.96 -0.01
C ARG A 24 -15.73 1.47 -1.14
N SER A 25 -15.34 1.74 -2.40
CA SER A 25 -16.04 1.26 -3.58
C SER A 25 -15.78 -0.23 -3.87
N GLY A 26 -14.87 -0.88 -3.13
CA GLY A 26 -14.52 -2.28 -3.33
C GLY A 26 -13.68 -2.55 -4.59
N HIS A 27 -13.05 -1.52 -5.17
CA HIS A 27 -12.18 -1.71 -6.33
C HIS A 27 -10.89 -2.43 -5.92
N THR A 28 -10.62 -3.53 -6.61
CA THR A 28 -9.42 -4.36 -6.42
C THR A 28 -8.19 -3.76 -7.09
N ASP A 29 -8.41 -2.98 -8.15
CA ASP A 29 -7.42 -2.28 -8.95
C ASP A 29 -7.90 -0.86 -9.26
N PHE A 30 -6.97 0.08 -9.27
CA PHE A 30 -7.25 1.47 -9.63
C PHE A 30 -5.98 2.18 -10.08
N SER A 31 -6.14 3.27 -10.82
CA SER A 31 -5.02 4.07 -11.33
C SER A 31 -5.08 5.50 -10.83
N ILE A 32 -3.94 6.05 -10.41
CA ILE A 32 -3.82 7.46 -10.02
C ILE A 32 -2.94 8.18 -11.03
N LYS A 33 -3.48 9.25 -11.61
CA LYS A 33 -2.71 10.18 -12.44
C LYS A 33 -1.96 11.16 -11.54
N VAL A 34 -0.65 11.30 -11.74
CA VAL A 34 0.20 12.21 -10.95
C VAL A 34 -0.28 13.66 -11.08
N ARG A 35 -0.72 14.08 -12.27
CA ARG A 35 -1.31 15.42 -12.47
C ARG A 35 -2.47 15.71 -11.53
N SER A 36 -3.39 14.75 -11.35
CA SER A 36 -4.56 14.96 -10.49
C SER A 36 -4.15 15.16 -9.03
N VAL A 37 -3.19 14.38 -8.55
CA VAL A 37 -2.65 14.54 -7.19
C VAL A 37 -1.96 15.89 -7.03
N LEU A 38 -1.23 16.34 -8.05
CA LEU A 38 -0.58 17.65 -8.05
C LEU A 38 -1.60 18.79 -8.03
N ASP A 39 -2.65 18.70 -8.86
CA ASP A 39 -3.72 19.70 -8.93
C ASP A 39 -4.47 19.82 -7.58
N ASP A 40 -4.61 18.72 -6.82
CA ASP A 40 -5.17 18.72 -5.46
C ASP A 40 -4.21 19.30 -4.40
N LEU A 41 -2.90 19.20 -4.62
CA LEU A 41 -1.86 19.63 -3.69
C LEU A 41 -1.52 21.12 -3.82
N VAL A 42 -1.63 21.70 -5.01
CA VAL A 42 -1.30 23.11 -5.28
C VAL A 42 -2.15 24.07 -4.42
N PRO A 43 -3.47 23.91 -4.26
CA PRO A 43 -4.28 24.72 -3.35
C PRO A 43 -3.86 24.62 -1.88
N LEU A 44 -3.15 23.55 -1.50
CA LEU A 44 -2.64 23.30 -0.15
C LEU A 44 -1.20 23.85 0.04
N GLY A 45 -0.72 24.68 -0.88
CA GLY A 45 0.60 25.31 -0.82
C GLY A 45 1.75 24.42 -1.31
N PHE A 46 1.47 23.33 -2.03
CA PHE A 46 2.51 22.47 -2.58
C PHE A 46 3.15 23.09 -3.83
N PRO A 47 4.48 22.95 -4.03
CA PRO A 47 5.14 23.52 -5.20
C PRO A 47 4.73 22.83 -6.51
N VAL A 48 4.24 23.62 -7.48
CA VAL A 48 3.78 23.15 -8.81
C VAL A 48 4.84 22.39 -9.59
N ASN A 49 6.12 22.74 -9.44
CA ASN A 49 7.23 22.14 -10.21
C ASN A 49 7.86 20.93 -9.51
N ASN A 50 7.28 20.43 -8.42
CA ASN A 50 7.85 19.34 -7.63
C ASN A 50 7.21 17.98 -7.91
N THR A 51 6.93 17.72 -9.19
CA THR A 51 6.38 16.45 -9.67
C THR A 51 7.22 15.22 -9.29
N PRO A 52 8.57 15.26 -9.31
CA PRO A 52 9.41 14.14 -8.84
C PRO A 52 9.10 13.72 -7.40
N GLN A 53 8.84 14.67 -6.50
CA GLN A 53 8.49 14.37 -5.12
C GLN A 53 7.15 13.65 -5.01
N VAL A 54 6.19 14.03 -5.85
CA VAL A 54 4.87 13.38 -5.91
C VAL A 54 5.03 11.94 -6.40
N CYS A 55 5.74 11.72 -7.52
CA CYS A 55 6.01 10.38 -8.04
C CYS A 55 6.72 9.48 -7.01
N ASN A 56 7.75 10.02 -6.34
CA ASN A 56 8.52 9.26 -5.34
C ASN A 56 7.68 8.93 -4.11
N ALA A 57 6.84 9.85 -3.63
CA ALA A 57 5.96 9.61 -2.49
C ALA A 57 4.90 8.54 -2.81
N LEU A 58 4.28 8.61 -3.99
CA LEU A 58 3.29 7.65 -4.48
C LEU A 58 3.86 6.25 -4.73
N ARG A 59 5.17 6.15 -4.97
CA ARG A 59 5.90 4.88 -5.16
C ARG A 59 6.60 4.37 -3.91
N SER A 60 6.61 5.16 -2.84
CA SER A 60 7.37 4.80 -1.64
C SER A 60 6.77 3.57 -0.95
N ASP A 61 7.63 2.65 -0.51
CA ASP A 61 7.24 1.44 0.22
C ASP A 61 6.35 1.76 1.43
N LYS A 62 6.67 2.84 2.15
CA LYS A 62 5.85 3.36 3.25
C LYS A 62 4.40 3.59 2.84
N PHE A 63 4.17 4.28 1.72
CA PHE A 63 2.82 4.56 1.23
C PHE A 63 2.09 3.29 0.80
N LEU A 64 2.81 2.36 0.15
CA LEU A 64 2.24 1.10 -0.32
C LEU A 64 1.82 0.20 0.85
N ARG A 65 2.71 0.00 1.82
CA ARG A 65 2.46 -0.86 2.99
C ARG A 65 1.38 -0.29 3.92
N GLU A 66 1.41 1.00 4.21
CA GLU A 66 0.41 1.67 5.07
C GLU A 66 -1.02 1.62 4.51
N ASN A 67 -1.16 1.37 3.20
CA ASN A 67 -2.45 1.32 2.52
C ASN A 67 -2.77 -0.05 1.92
N GLY A 68 -1.90 -1.06 2.12
CA GLY A 68 -2.07 -2.39 1.54
C GLY A 68 -2.14 -2.39 0.02
N LEU A 69 -1.27 -1.62 -0.64
CA LEU A 69 -1.24 -1.48 -2.10
C LEU A 69 0.02 -2.08 -2.70
N VAL A 70 -0.08 -2.56 -3.94
CA VAL A 70 1.06 -2.91 -4.80
C VAL A 70 0.93 -2.21 -6.13
N ILE A 71 2.06 -1.80 -6.71
CA ILE A 71 2.09 -1.16 -8.03
C ILE A 71 2.14 -2.24 -9.09
N THR A 72 1.18 -2.23 -10.01
CA THR A 72 1.09 -3.19 -11.13
C THR A 72 1.74 -2.66 -12.40
N SER A 73 1.56 -1.36 -12.69
CA SER A 73 2.17 -0.69 -13.84
C SER A 73 2.45 0.79 -13.52
N VAL A 74 3.42 1.36 -14.22
CA VAL A 74 3.66 2.80 -14.24
C VAL A 74 3.78 3.23 -15.69
N ASP A 75 2.74 3.91 -16.16
CA ASP A 75 2.63 4.42 -17.52
C ASP A 75 3.08 5.89 -17.55
N GLY A 76 3.80 6.27 -18.60
CA GLY A 76 4.31 7.64 -18.75
C GLY A 76 5.57 7.73 -19.61
N PRO A 77 6.06 8.97 -19.85
CA PRO A 77 7.30 9.18 -20.59
C PRO A 77 8.47 8.45 -19.92
N PRO A 78 9.54 8.08 -20.67
CA PRO A 78 10.61 7.21 -20.19
C PRO A 78 11.26 7.68 -18.88
N SER A 79 11.26 9.00 -18.62
CA SER A 79 11.76 9.59 -17.38
C SER A 79 10.92 9.25 -16.13
N LYS A 80 9.63 8.89 -16.26
CA LYS A 80 8.69 8.60 -15.16
C LYS A 80 8.58 9.69 -14.08
N LEU A 81 8.87 10.94 -14.47
CA LEU A 81 8.93 12.12 -13.58
C LEU A 81 7.97 13.24 -14.02
N SER A 82 7.14 13.00 -15.05
CA SER A 82 6.22 14.00 -15.59
C SER A 82 4.83 13.88 -14.98
N THR A 83 4.04 14.95 -15.11
CA THR A 83 2.64 14.99 -14.63
C THR A 83 1.72 14.00 -15.37
N THR A 84 2.13 13.55 -16.56
CA THR A 84 1.46 12.54 -17.37
C THR A 84 1.63 11.11 -16.85
N VAL A 85 2.43 10.91 -15.80
CA VAL A 85 2.61 9.58 -15.21
C VAL A 85 1.32 9.09 -14.58
N VAL A 86 0.97 7.84 -14.88
CA VAL A 86 -0.15 7.12 -14.30
C VAL A 86 0.40 5.92 -13.55
N VAL A 87 0.09 5.83 -12.26
CA VAL A 87 0.50 4.70 -11.43
C VAL A 87 -0.72 3.81 -11.22
N HIS A 88 -0.60 2.56 -11.64
CA HIS A 88 -1.62 1.53 -11.47
C HIS A 88 -1.34 0.76 -10.18
N TYR A 89 -2.37 0.67 -9.33
CA TYR A 89 -2.33 0.02 -8.03
C TYR A 89 -3.28 -1.18 -8.02
N ARG A 90 -2.94 -2.16 -7.20
CA ARG A 90 -3.79 -3.26 -6.79
C ARG A 90 -3.78 -3.38 -5.28
N VAL A 91 -4.93 -3.70 -4.69
CA VAL A 91 -5.08 -3.90 -3.25
C VAL A 91 -4.59 -5.30 -2.87
N VAL A 92 -3.69 -5.38 -1.88
CA VAL A 92 -3.16 -6.63 -1.34
C VAL A 92 -4.24 -7.30 -0.49
N GLY A 93 -4.57 -8.56 -0.81
CA GLY A 93 -5.66 -9.31 -0.16
C GLY A 93 -7.00 -9.25 -0.90
N ALA A 94 -7.09 -8.46 -1.97
CA ALA A 94 -8.21 -8.51 -2.91
C ALA A 94 -8.04 -9.67 -3.91
N GLU A 95 -7.97 -10.91 -3.42
CA GLU A 95 -8.12 -12.09 -4.28
C GLU A 95 -9.61 -12.35 -4.50
N ALA A 96 -10.23 -11.54 -5.36
CA ALA A 96 -11.53 -11.85 -5.96
C ALA A 96 -11.67 -11.18 -7.33
N GLY A 97 -11.23 -11.91 -8.37
CA GLY A 97 -11.73 -11.76 -9.73
C GLY A 97 -11.11 -10.67 -10.60
N ASP A 98 -10.01 -10.99 -11.29
CA ASP A 98 -9.62 -10.27 -12.52
C ASP A 98 -9.97 -11.12 -13.76
N PRO A 99 -10.87 -10.67 -14.66
CA PRO A 99 -11.13 -11.33 -15.93
C PRO A 99 -10.06 -11.07 -17.01
N ARG A 100 -8.99 -10.30 -16.76
CA ARG A 100 -8.04 -9.92 -17.81
C ARG A 100 -6.58 -10.12 -17.42
N GLY A 101 -6.20 -11.39 -17.60
CA GLY A 101 -4.84 -11.92 -17.54
C GLY A 101 -3.71 -10.95 -17.90
N GLY A 102 -2.80 -10.79 -16.94
CA GLY A 102 -1.43 -10.32 -17.13
C GLY A 102 -0.48 -11.34 -16.50
N LYS A 103 0.27 -12.05 -17.35
CA LYS A 103 1.18 -13.13 -17.01
C LYS A 103 2.32 -12.66 -16.08
N THR A 104 2.33 -13.13 -14.83
CA THR A 104 3.57 -13.47 -14.10
C THR A 104 3.38 -14.89 -13.58
N GLY A 105 4.25 -15.79 -14.01
CA GLY A 105 4.04 -17.23 -13.92
C GLY A 105 3.93 -17.74 -12.48
N HIS A 106 2.80 -18.34 -12.15
CA HIS A 106 2.70 -19.51 -11.27
C HIS A 106 2.01 -20.60 -12.08
N SER A 107 2.80 -21.29 -12.90
CA SER A 107 2.37 -22.47 -13.63
C SER A 107 1.91 -23.55 -12.64
N GLY A 108 0.62 -23.85 -12.63
CA GLY A 108 0.11 -25.14 -12.17
C GLY A 108 0.24 -25.47 -10.68
N GLU A 109 0.30 -24.48 -9.78
CA GLU A 109 0.14 -24.81 -8.35
C GLU A 109 -1.31 -25.26 -8.09
N ASP A 110 -1.45 -26.44 -7.48
CA ASP A 110 -2.71 -26.90 -6.91
C ASP A 110 -3.17 -25.93 -5.80
N ALA A 111 -4.48 -25.79 -5.59
CA ALA A 111 -5.03 -24.92 -4.56
C ALA A 111 -4.46 -25.24 -3.16
N ALA A 112 -4.18 -26.52 -2.88
CA ALA A 112 -3.57 -26.95 -1.64
C ALA A 112 -2.13 -26.41 -1.46
N ALA A 113 -1.34 -26.36 -2.55
CA ALA A 113 0.02 -25.84 -2.52
C ALA A 113 0.03 -24.33 -2.23
N ARG A 114 -0.87 -23.58 -2.87
CA ARG A 114 -1.06 -22.14 -2.59
C ARG A 114 -1.48 -21.89 -1.15
N ALA A 115 -2.47 -22.64 -0.64
CA ALA A 115 -2.94 -22.52 0.73
C ALA A 115 -1.81 -22.77 1.73
N LYS A 116 -1.04 -23.84 1.53
CA LYS A 116 0.10 -24.18 2.39
C LYS A 116 1.14 -23.06 2.42
N ARG A 117 1.55 -22.55 1.25
CA ARG A 117 2.54 -21.47 1.16
C ARG A 117 2.07 -20.20 1.86
N LEU A 118 0.80 -19.84 1.69
CA LEU A 118 0.20 -18.69 2.38
C LEU A 118 0.18 -18.89 3.90
N THR A 119 -0.23 -20.06 4.38
CA THR A 119 -0.24 -20.38 5.82
C THR A 119 1.18 -20.37 6.40
N GLU A 120 2.18 -20.87 5.67
CA GLU A 120 3.58 -20.83 6.10
C GLU A 120 4.12 -19.40 6.17
N SER A 121 3.77 -18.55 5.20
CA SER A 121 4.13 -17.13 5.21
C SER A 121 3.49 -16.39 6.40
N LEU A 122 2.20 -16.59 6.64
CA LEU A 122 1.49 -16.01 7.79
C LEU A 122 2.07 -16.48 9.12
N ARG A 123 2.40 -17.78 9.24
CA ARG A 123 3.07 -18.33 10.42
C ARG A 123 4.44 -17.68 10.64
N GLY A 124 5.20 -17.46 9.57
CA GLY A 124 6.50 -16.80 9.63
C GLY A 124 6.41 -15.37 10.17
N LEU A 125 5.46 -14.60 9.64
CA LEU A 125 5.21 -13.23 10.08
C LEU A 125 4.78 -13.18 11.55
N LEU A 126 3.79 -14.00 11.94
CA LEU A 126 3.34 -14.06 13.33
C LEU A 126 4.46 -14.47 14.29
N LYS A 127 5.33 -15.40 13.88
CA LYS A 127 6.49 -15.81 14.67
C LYS A 127 7.50 -14.68 14.84
N GLN A 128 7.68 -13.83 13.84
CA GLN A 128 8.56 -12.65 13.95
C GLN A 128 7.99 -11.64 14.93
N GLU A 129 6.71 -11.31 14.82
CA GLU A 129 6.02 -10.40 15.73
C GLU A 129 6.06 -10.92 17.17
N LEU A 130 5.68 -12.18 17.41
CA LEU A 130 5.70 -12.78 18.75
C LEU A 130 7.11 -12.83 19.35
N LYS A 131 8.16 -12.93 18.52
CA LYS A 131 9.54 -12.89 19.00
C LYS A 131 9.93 -11.50 19.52
N GLU A 132 9.40 -10.44 18.93
CA GLU A 132 9.63 -9.06 19.41
C GLU A 132 9.05 -8.86 20.82
N TYR A 133 7.96 -9.55 21.14
CA TYR A 133 7.34 -9.57 22.46
C TYR A 133 7.96 -10.58 23.45
N GLY A 134 9.15 -11.12 23.17
CA GLY A 134 9.82 -12.09 24.05
C GLY A 134 9.34 -13.54 23.89
N GLY A 135 8.47 -13.80 22.92
CA GLY A 135 7.90 -15.12 22.64
C GLY A 135 6.38 -15.15 22.80
N ALA A 136 5.77 -16.23 22.33
CA ALA A 136 4.31 -16.39 22.36
C ALA A 136 3.73 -16.38 23.78
N GLU A 137 4.44 -16.95 24.75
CA GLU A 137 4.00 -17.00 26.15
C GLU A 137 4.05 -15.63 26.82
N GLU A 138 5.08 -14.84 26.55
CA GLU A 138 5.19 -13.46 27.05
C GLU A 138 4.13 -12.55 26.42
N PHE A 139 3.83 -12.73 25.14
CA PHE A 139 2.71 -12.05 24.49
C PHE A 139 1.37 -12.40 25.16
N VAL A 140 1.09 -13.69 25.42
CA VAL A 140 -0.16 -14.11 26.09
C VAL A 140 -0.24 -13.59 27.52
N ARG A 141 0.89 -13.57 28.23
CA ARG A 141 0.99 -12.98 29.57
C ARG A 141 0.70 -11.48 29.52
N TRP A 142 1.28 -10.75 28.57
CA TRP A 142 1.00 -9.32 28.36
C TRP A 142 -0.49 -9.07 28.10
N VAL A 143 -1.11 -9.82 27.19
CA VAL A 143 -2.55 -9.69 26.89
C VAL A 143 -3.41 -9.92 28.15
N ARG A 144 -3.08 -10.91 28.96
CA ARG A 144 -3.82 -11.22 30.20
C ARG A 144 -3.57 -10.23 31.33
N SER A 145 -2.37 -9.70 31.45
CA SER A 145 -2.04 -8.70 32.47
C SER A 145 -2.73 -7.35 32.23
N ASP A 146 -3.15 -7.05 31.00
CA ASP A 146 -3.95 -5.85 30.68
C ASP A 146 -5.42 -6.00 31.15
N GLU A 147 -5.93 -7.22 31.31
CA GLU A 147 -7.28 -7.49 31.86
C GLU A 147 -7.33 -7.36 33.40
N ASP A 148 -6.22 -7.58 34.10
CA ASP A 148 -6.15 -7.47 35.57
C ASP A 148 -5.96 -6.03 36.08
N ALA A 149 -5.82 -5.04 35.18
CA ALA A 149 -5.62 -3.62 35.49
C ALA A 149 -6.89 -2.75 35.31
N ALA A 150 -8.05 -3.36 35.08
CA ALA A 150 -9.34 -2.69 34.88
C ALA A 150 -10.33 -2.94 36.03
#